data_AF-A0AA96TI42-F1
#
_entry.id   AF-A0AA96TI42-F1
#
_cell.length_a   1.000
_cell.length_b   1.000
_cell.length_c   1.000
_cell.angle_alpha   90.00
_cell.angle_beta   90.00
_cell.angle_gamma   90.00
#
_symmetry.space_group_name_H-M   'P 1'
#
loop_
_entity.id
_entity.type
_entity.pdbx_description
1 polymer ?
#
loop_
_entity_poly.entity_id
_entity_poly.type
_entity_poly.pdbx_seq_one_letter_code
_entity_poly.pdbx_strand_id
1 'polypeptide(L)'
;MLLLVAVVAARLLGDTVLDTGAVEEAVAEQFERREGVAVELTCDDEMQVEQGAAYECTGTTAADEAVTLRIVIADEATAAYTWEEV
;
A
#
# COMPACT_ATOMS: atom_id res chain seq x y z
N MET A 1 -8.54 12.23 -8.87
CA MET A 1 -7.20 11.63 -8.82
C MET A 1 -6.46 12.22 -7.62
N LEU A 2 -6.64 11.59 -6.46
CA LEU A 2 -6.01 12.00 -5.18
C LEU A 2 -4.79 11.10 -4.98
N LEU A 3 -3.60 11.64 -5.16
CA LEU A 3 -2.34 10.93 -4.90
C LEU A 3 -1.95 11.20 -3.44
N LEU A 4 -2.16 10.22 -2.56
CA LEU A 4 -1.64 10.26 -1.19
C LEU A 4 -0.29 9.54 -1.18
N VAL A 5 0.76 10.27 -0.81
CA VAL A 5 2.14 9.76 -0.75
C VAL A 5 2.42 9.36 0.71
N ALA A 6 2.62 8.07 0.96
CA ALA A 6 3.14 7.58 2.24
C ALA A 6 4.64 7.33 2.10
N VAL A 7 5.43 7.83 3.06
CA VAL A 7 6.91 7.68 3.07
C VAL A 7 7.28 6.72 4.20
N VAL A 8 7.78 5.52 3.86
CA VAL A 8 8.32 4.57 4.82
C VAL A 8 9.85 4.59 4.70
N ALA A 9 10.55 5.03 5.74
CA ALA A 9 12.01 5.20 5.68
C ALA A 9 12.75 3.83 5.71
N ALA A 10 13.00 3.25 4.54
CA ALA A 10 13.82 2.05 4.41
C ALA A 10 15.32 2.40 4.28
N ARG A 11 16.19 1.73 5.03
CA ARG A 11 17.63 2.02 5.10
C ARG A 11 18.43 1.21 4.07
N LEU A 12 19.07 1.93 3.14
CA LEU A 12 20.35 1.64 2.44
C LEU A 12 20.50 0.35 1.60
N LEU A 13 20.44 0.54 0.27
CA LEU A 13 21.22 -0.11 -0.80
C LEU A 13 21.40 -1.63 -0.72
N GLY A 14 20.41 -2.35 -1.28
CA GLY A 14 20.44 -3.78 -1.61
C GLY A 14 19.10 -4.42 -1.24
N ASP A 15 18.34 -4.87 -2.24
CA ASP A 15 17.09 -5.64 -2.09
C ASP A 15 16.15 -5.13 -0.97
N THR A 16 15.82 -3.84 -1.01
CA THR A 16 14.94 -3.24 -0.02
C THR A 16 13.51 -3.73 -0.25
N VAL A 17 12.90 -4.31 0.78
CA VAL A 17 11.49 -4.76 0.78
C VAL A 17 10.71 -3.91 1.77
N LEU A 18 9.49 -3.49 1.41
CA LEU A 18 8.58 -2.85 2.37
C LEU A 18 8.12 -3.85 3.42
N ASP A 19 7.89 -3.37 4.64
CA ASP A 19 7.16 -4.16 5.63
C ASP A 19 5.69 -4.21 5.19
N THR A 20 5.28 -5.36 4.63
CA THR A 20 3.94 -5.55 4.08
C THR A 20 2.85 -5.31 5.11
N GLY A 21 3.04 -5.74 6.37
CA GLY A 21 2.06 -5.50 7.43
C GLY A 21 1.93 -4.01 7.76
N ALA A 22 3.05 -3.28 7.78
CA ALA A 22 3.02 -1.83 7.96
C ALA A 22 2.34 -1.10 6.79
N VAL A 23 2.46 -1.62 5.55
CA VAL A 23 1.76 -1.08 4.39
C VAL A 23 0.26 -1.36 4.48
N GLU A 24 -0.15 -2.59 4.80
CA GLU A 24 -1.55 -2.99 4.99
C GLU A 24 -2.24 -2.09 6.03
N GLU A 25 -1.64 -1.92 7.21
CA GLU A 25 -2.16 -1.06 8.27
C GLU A 25 -2.26 0.41 7.82
N ALA A 26 -1.22 0.93 7.17
CA ALA A 26 -1.20 2.32 6.73
C ALA A 26 -2.23 2.60 5.63
N VAL A 27 -2.40 1.68 4.67
CA VAL A 27 -3.38 1.81 3.59
C VAL A 27 -4.79 1.63 4.14
N ALA A 28 -5.02 0.69 5.05
CA ALA A 28 -6.31 0.50 5.71
C ALA A 28 -6.76 1.75 6.47
N GLU A 29 -5.88 2.38 7.26
CA GLU A 29 -6.18 3.63 7.97
C GLU A 29 -6.47 4.78 6.99
N GLN A 30 -5.71 4.88 5.89
CA GLN A 30 -5.96 5.88 4.85
C GLN A 30 -7.29 5.65 4.14
N PHE A 31 -7.63 4.40 3.85
CA PHE A 31 -8.89 4.00 3.26
C PHE A 31 -10.06 4.39 4.16
N GLU A 32 -10.01 4.04 5.44
CA GLU A 32 -11.06 4.40 6.41
C GLU A 32 -11.24 5.92 6.52
N ARG A 33 -10.15 6.69 6.58
CA ARG A 33 -10.24 8.15 6.61
C ARG A 33 -10.88 8.76 5.36
N ARG A 34 -10.74 8.11 4.22
CA ARG A 34 -11.26 8.57 2.92
C ARG A 34 -12.70 8.14 2.69
N GLU A 35 -12.99 6.86 2.91
CA GLU A 35 -14.28 6.22 2.60
C GLU A 35 -15.23 6.17 3.80
N GLY A 36 -14.72 6.37 5.02
CA GLY A 36 -15.51 6.30 6.25
C GLY A 36 -15.86 4.87 6.68
N VAL A 37 -15.25 3.85 6.07
CA VAL A 37 -15.43 2.42 6.41
C VAL A 37 -14.07 1.74 6.53
N ALA A 38 -13.90 0.95 7.59
CA ALA A 38 -12.69 0.17 7.79
C ALA A 38 -12.59 -0.98 6.78
N VAL A 39 -11.35 -1.33 6.44
CA VAL A 39 -11.01 -2.44 5.55
C VAL A 39 -9.91 -3.29 6.18
N GLU A 40 -10.05 -4.61 6.11
CA GLU A 40 -8.96 -5.54 6.40
C GLU A 40 -8.28 -5.87 5.06
N LEU A 41 -6.99 -5.57 4.94
CA LEU A 41 -6.20 -5.73 3.72
C LEU A 41 -5.16 -6.84 3.87
N THR A 42 -4.87 -7.52 2.77
CA THR A 42 -3.81 -8.52 2.64
C THR A 42 -3.10 -8.32 1.30
N CYS A 43 -1.79 -8.20 1.35
CA CYS A 43 -0.91 -8.14 0.19
C CYS A 43 -0.04 -9.40 0.18
N ASP A 44 -0.27 -10.32 -0.76
CA ASP A 44 0.41 -11.63 -0.77
C ASP A 44 1.86 -11.54 -1.32
N ASP A 45 2.16 -10.47 -2.05
CA ASP A 45 3.45 -10.29 -2.71
C ASP A 45 4.51 -9.68 -1.78
N GLU A 46 5.75 -10.13 -1.94
CA GLU A 46 6.91 -9.46 -1.36
C GLU A 46 7.13 -8.11 -2.06
N MET A 47 6.96 -7.02 -1.32
CA MET A 47 6.92 -5.67 -1.87
C MET A 47 8.32 -5.07 -2.05
N GLN A 48 9.04 -5.48 -3.10
CA GLN A 48 10.32 -4.89 -3.47
C GLN A 48 10.20 -3.40 -3.79
N VAL A 49 11.13 -2.61 -3.25
CA VAL A 49 11.22 -1.17 -3.48
C VAL A 49 12.02 -0.94 -4.76
N GLU A 50 11.32 -1.06 -5.89
CA GLU A 50 11.81 -0.74 -7.23
C GLU A 50 10.87 0.30 -7.86
N GLN A 51 11.42 1.39 -8.40
CA GLN A 51 10.57 2.45 -8.96
C GLN A 51 9.64 1.91 -10.06
N GLY A 52 8.33 2.14 -9.88
CA GLY A 52 7.28 1.68 -10.78
C GLY A 52 6.83 0.24 -10.56
N ALA A 53 7.44 -0.52 -9.63
CA ALA A 53 6.91 -1.82 -9.22
C ALA A 53 5.49 -1.66 -8.66
N ALA A 54 4.64 -2.63 -8.99
CA ALA A 54 3.23 -2.60 -8.62
C ALA A 54 2.79 -3.92 -7.98
N TYR A 55 1.99 -3.81 -6.92
CA TYR A 55 1.51 -4.91 -6.10
C TYR A 55 0.01 -4.82 -5.93
N GLU A 56 -0.67 -5.96 -5.89
CA GLU A 56 -2.11 -6.02 -5.63
C GLU A 56 -2.36 -6.50 -4.20
N CYS A 57 -3.22 -5.79 -3.50
CA CYS A 57 -3.70 -6.15 -2.18
C CYS A 57 -5.21 -6.34 -2.25
N THR A 58 -5.69 -7.40 -1.63
CA THR A 58 -7.13 -7.67 -1.54
C THR A 58 -7.62 -7.36 -0.14
N GLY A 59 -8.88 -6.97 -0.02
CA GLY A 59 -9.46 -6.72 1.29
C GLY A 59 -10.97 -6.87 1.34
N THR A 60 -11.48 -6.90 2.56
CA THR A 60 -12.92 -6.90 2.83
C THR A 60 -13.26 -5.74 3.76
N THR A 61 -14.25 -4.94 3.39
CA THR A 61 -14.71 -3.83 4.24
C THR A 61 -15.54 -4.35 5.40
N ALA A 62 -15.71 -3.54 6.45
CA ALA A 62 -16.62 -3.84 7.56
C ALA A 62 -18.11 -3.98 7.13
N ALA A 63 -18.43 -3.69 5.87
CA ALA A 63 -19.75 -3.88 5.25
C ALA A 63 -19.83 -5.15 4.38
N ASP A 64 -18.85 -6.07 4.48
CA ASP A 64 -18.73 -7.30 3.69
C ASP A 64 -18.55 -7.07 2.18
N GLU A 65 -18.01 -5.91 1.78
CA GLU A 65 -17.68 -5.62 0.37
C GLU A 65 -16.21 -5.98 0.08
N ALA A 66 -15.97 -6.70 -1.02
CA ALA A 66 -14.63 -7.01 -1.49
C ALA A 66 -14.02 -5.80 -2.22
N VAL A 67 -12.77 -5.49 -1.91
CA VAL A 67 -12.00 -4.43 -2.56
C VAL A 67 -10.64 -4.96 -3.03
N THR A 68 -10.12 -4.39 -4.11
CA THR A 68 -8.77 -4.65 -4.60
C THR A 68 -8.05 -3.31 -4.74
N LEU A 69 -6.89 -3.21 -4.10
CA LEU A 69 -6.06 -2.02 -4.11
C LEU A 69 -4.76 -2.34 -4.84
N ARG A 70 -4.35 -1.44 -5.73
CA ARG A 70 -3.06 -1.48 -6.39
C ARG A 70 -2.11 -0.50 -5.72
N ILE A 71 -0.95 -0.98 -5.28
CA ILE A 71 0.13 -0.18 -4.73
C ILE A 71 1.23 -0.04 -5.77
N VAL A 72 1.77 1.17 -5.97
CA VAL A 72 2.85 1.45 -6.91
C VAL A 72 3.97 2.20 -6.20
N ILE A 73 5.21 1.70 -6.30
CA ILE A 73 6.39 2.38 -5.76
C ILE A 73 6.67 3.63 -6.60
N ALA A 74 6.57 4.80 -5.97
CA ALA A 74 6.78 6.09 -6.61
C ALA A 74 8.26 6.53 -6.58
N ASP A 75 8.96 6.21 -5.49
CA ASP A 75 10.36 6.62 -5.29
C ASP A 75 11.12 5.56 -4.49
N GLU A 76 12.13 4.96 -5.11
CA GLU A 76 12.93 3.88 -4.52
C GLU A 76 13.91 4.35 -3.44
N ALA A 77 14.33 5.62 -3.49
CA ALA A 77 15.29 6.17 -2.55
C ALA A 77 14.65 6.44 -1.17
N THR A 78 13.35 6.73 -1.16
CA THR A 78 12.55 7.01 0.03
C THR A 78 11.55 5.91 0.36
N ALA A 79 11.47 4.89 -0.49
CA ALA A 79 10.44 3.86 -0.49
C ALA A 79 9.01 4.43 -0.44
N ALA A 80 8.81 5.57 -1.10
CA ALA A 80 7.49 6.18 -1.20
C ALA A 80 6.63 5.41 -2.19
N TYR A 81 5.35 5.25 -1.87
CA TYR A 81 4.38 4.58 -2.72
C TYR A 81 3.05 5.33 -2.80
N THR A 82 2.26 4.98 -3.81
CA THR A 82 0.88 5.43 -4.01
C THR A 82 -0.03 4.23 -4.10
N TRP A 83 -1.32 4.40 -3.80
CA TRP A 83 -2.31 3.34 -3.96
C TRP A 83 -3.60 3.85 -4.59
N GLU A 84 -4.30 2.95 -5.28
CA GLU A 84 -5.62 3.20 -5.89
C GLU A 84 -6.49 1.95 -5.88
N GLU A 85 -7.81 2.12 -5.91
CA GLU A 85 -8.76 1.02 -6.15
C GLU A 85 -8.75 0.63 -7.63
N VAL A 86 -8.86 -0.68 -7.93
CA VAL A 86 -8.86 -1.24 -9.30
C VAL A 86 -10.12 -2.03 -9.64
#